data_AF-A0A7V5H4X6-F1
#
_entry.id   AF-A0A7V5H4X6-F1
#
_cell.length_a   1.000
_cell.length_b   1.000
_cell.length_c   1.000
_cell.angle_alpha   90.00
_cell.angle_beta   90.00
_cell.angle_gamma   90.00
#
_symmetry.space_group_name_H-M   'P 1'
#
loop_
_entity.id
_entity.type
_entity.pdbx_description
1 polymer ?
#
loop_
_entity_poly.entity_id
_entity_poly.type
_entity_poly.pdbx_seq_one_letter_code
_entity_poly.pdbx_strand_id
1 'polypeptide(L)'
;MLEVNLPYCWQHAIPVFRRISGGGVVFHDEGNLNLSFITQYTLKNFNQYRSFLEPVVNYLISIGISLTIDQRNNLRLGSKKVSGNAQFISRNRMLSHGTLLINSDLKR
;
A
#
# COMPACT_ATOMS: atom_id res chain seq x y z
N MET A 1 -13.59 -17.35 5.51
CA MET A 1 -13.26 -15.98 5.05
C MET A 1 -13.07 -15.14 6.31
N LEU A 2 -11.84 -15.10 6.84
CA LEU A 2 -11.55 -14.66 8.23
C LEU A 2 -11.09 -13.20 8.35
N GLU A 3 -10.83 -12.54 7.23
CA GLU A 3 -10.15 -11.23 7.20
C GLU A 3 -11.10 -10.03 7.06
N VAL A 4 -12.41 -10.27 6.86
CA VAL A 4 -13.41 -9.23 6.60
C VAL A 4 -14.71 -9.54 7.34
N ASN A 5 -15.29 -8.54 7.99
CA ASN A 5 -16.65 -8.61 8.54
C ASN A 5 -17.68 -8.36 7.41
N LEU A 6 -18.06 -9.43 6.70
CA LEU A 6 -18.98 -9.34 5.56
C LEU A 6 -20.35 -8.74 5.92
N PRO A 7 -21.02 -9.14 7.03
CA PRO A 7 -22.28 -8.50 7.44
C PRO A 7 -22.18 -6.98 7.57
N TYR A 8 -21.13 -6.48 8.22
CA TYR A 8 -20.89 -5.04 8.37
C TYR A 8 -20.66 -4.37 7.01
N CYS A 9 -19.83 -4.96 6.15
CA CYS A 9 -19.60 -4.41 4.81
C CYS A 9 -20.90 -4.31 4.00
N TRP A 10 -21.77 -5.33 4.04
CA TRP A 10 -23.05 -5.28 3.34
C TRP A 10 -24.00 -4.23 3.91
N GLN A 11 -24.13 -4.16 5.24
CA GLN A 11 -24.99 -3.17 5.90
C GLN A 11 -24.58 -1.73 5.60
N HIS A 12 -23.28 -1.48 5.49
CA HIS A 12 -22.71 -0.15 5.24
C HIS A 12 -22.39 0.12 3.76
N ALA A 13 -22.84 -0.74 2.84
CA ALA A 13 -22.58 -0.66 1.41
C ALA A 13 -21.09 -0.50 1.05
N ILE A 14 -20.21 -1.16 1.81
CA ILE A 14 -18.77 -1.19 1.58
C ILE A 14 -18.47 -2.35 0.62
N PRO A 15 -18.01 -2.08 -0.61
CA PRO A 15 -17.71 -3.13 -1.56
C PRO A 15 -16.43 -3.89 -1.16
N VAL A 16 -16.41 -5.19 -1.44
CA VAL A 16 -15.27 -6.08 -1.14
C VAL A 16 -14.69 -6.59 -2.45
N PHE A 17 -13.43 -6.27 -2.70
CA PHE A 17 -12.71 -6.66 -3.91
C PHE A 17 -11.47 -7.50 -3.59
N ARG A 18 -11.09 -8.38 -4.52
CA ARG A 18 -9.82 -9.10 -4.48
C ARG A 18 -8.86 -8.48 -5.50
N ARG A 19 -7.70 -8.04 -5.03
CA ARG A 19 -6.60 -7.59 -5.90
C ARG A 19 -5.78 -8.78 -6.42
N ILE A 20 -5.01 -8.54 -7.48
CA ILE A 20 -4.14 -9.54 -8.12
C ILE A 20 -2.82 -9.79 -7.38
N SER A 21 -2.33 -8.81 -6.61
CA SER A 21 -1.09 -8.93 -5.83
C SER A 21 -1.33 -9.68 -4.51
N GLY A 22 -0.26 -10.28 -3.98
CA GLY A 22 -0.29 -10.92 -2.65
C GLY A 22 -0.36 -9.91 -1.50
N GLY A 23 -0.27 -10.40 -0.26
CA GLY A 23 -0.32 -9.60 0.98
C GLY A 23 -1.66 -9.68 1.71
N GLY A 24 -1.84 -8.88 2.75
CA GLY A 24 -3.03 -8.89 3.62
C GLY A 24 -4.22 -8.08 3.08
N VAL A 25 -5.31 -8.04 3.85
CA VAL A 25 -6.48 -7.19 3.59
C VAL A 25 -6.21 -5.74 4.01
N VAL A 26 -6.76 -4.79 3.26
CA VAL A 26 -6.67 -3.36 3.54
C VAL A 26 -8.06 -2.72 3.34
N PHE A 27 -8.32 -1.66 4.09
CA PHE A 27 -9.52 -0.83 3.95
C PHE A 27 -9.19 0.44 3.14
N HIS A 28 -10.13 0.88 2.31
CA HIS A 28 -10.00 2.10 1.52
C HIS A 28 -11.21 3.00 1.73
N ASP A 29 -10.93 4.27 1.97
CA ASP A 29 -11.85 5.40 1.95
C ASP A 29 -11.23 6.55 1.16
N GLU A 30 -11.90 7.70 1.12
CA GLU A 30 -11.41 8.89 0.42
C GLU A 30 -10.13 9.49 1.04
N GLY A 31 -9.83 9.14 2.30
CA GLY A 31 -8.61 9.55 2.99
C GLY A 31 -7.39 8.68 2.67
N ASN A 32 -7.56 7.61 1.88
CA ASN A 32 -6.49 6.69 1.53
C ASN A 32 -6.03 6.90 0.07
N LEU A 33 -4.80 7.38 -0.11
CA LEU A 33 -4.20 7.51 -1.43
C LEU A 33 -3.58 6.17 -1.87
N ASN A 34 -3.95 5.69 -3.06
CA ASN A 34 -3.34 4.52 -3.67
C ASN A 34 -2.30 4.94 -4.72
N LEU A 35 -1.06 4.47 -4.56
CA LEU A 35 0.04 4.72 -5.49
C LEU A 35 0.37 3.44 -6.25
N SER A 36 0.61 3.53 -7.56
CA SER A 36 0.95 2.37 -8.40
C SER A 36 2.01 2.72 -9.42
N PHE A 37 3.08 1.92 -9.45
CA PHE A 37 4.14 1.95 -10.44
C PHE A 37 4.04 0.69 -11.31
N ILE A 38 3.93 0.87 -12.62
CA ILE A 38 3.93 -0.22 -13.59
C ILE A 38 5.22 -0.13 -14.39
N THR A 39 6.05 -1.16 -14.31
CA THR A 39 7.37 -1.17 -14.95
C THR A 39 7.62 -2.47 -15.71
N GLN A 40 8.70 -2.49 -16.50
CA GLN A 40 9.28 -3.74 -16.96
C GLN A 40 9.70 -4.59 -15.74
N TYR A 41 9.46 -5.90 -15.80
CA TYR A 41 10.01 -6.84 -14.82
C TYR A 41 11.48 -7.13 -15.13
N THR A 42 12.32 -7.09 -14.09
CA THR A 42 13.71 -7.55 -14.14
C THR A 42 14.02 -8.30 -12.84
N LEU A 43 14.93 -9.28 -12.86
CA LEU A 43 15.34 -9.96 -11.62
C LEU A 43 15.85 -8.99 -10.54
N LYS A 44 16.38 -7.84 -10.96
CA LYS A 44 16.86 -6.78 -10.07
C LYS A 44 15.75 -5.99 -9.38
N ASN A 45 14.50 -6.01 -9.85
CA ASN A 45 13.42 -5.18 -9.28
C ASN A 45 12.38 -5.96 -8.47
N PHE A 46 12.46 -7.29 -8.45
CA PHE A 46 11.60 -8.11 -7.58
C PHE A 46 11.97 -7.95 -6.11
N ASN A 47 10.97 -7.76 -5.24
CA ASN A 47 11.15 -7.51 -3.81
C ASN A 47 12.01 -6.28 -3.46
N GLN A 48 12.34 -5.43 -4.45
CA GLN A 48 13.06 -4.17 -4.25
C GLN A 48 12.11 -3.00 -4.03
N TYR A 49 11.21 -3.12 -3.05
CA TYR A 49 10.23 -2.08 -2.74
C TYR A 49 10.87 -0.73 -2.42
N ARG A 50 12.07 -0.74 -1.83
CA ARG A 50 12.84 0.46 -1.51
C ARG A 50 12.99 1.39 -2.72
N SER A 51 13.32 0.85 -3.89
CA SER A 51 13.49 1.64 -5.12
C SER A 51 12.21 2.37 -5.57
N PHE A 52 11.03 1.82 -5.25
CA PHE A 52 9.73 2.43 -5.55
C PHE A 52 9.28 3.39 -4.44
N LEU A 53 9.68 3.13 -3.20
CA LEU A 53 9.25 3.89 -2.03
C LEU A 53 10.15 5.10 -1.75
N GLU A 54 11.44 5.04 -2.10
CA GLU A 54 12.38 6.14 -1.87
C GLU A 54 11.93 7.46 -2.50
N PRO A 55 11.45 7.53 -3.76
CA PRO A 55 10.95 8.78 -4.32
C PRO A 55 9.78 9.37 -3.51
N VAL A 56 8.87 8.52 -3.03
CA VAL A 56 7.72 8.92 -2.21
C VAL A 56 8.19 9.43 -0.85
N VAL A 57 9.09 8.70 -0.19
CA VAL A 57 9.65 9.07 1.11
C VAL A 57 10.45 10.37 1.02
N ASN A 58 11.30 10.53 0.01
CA ASN A 58 12.12 11.73 -0.18
C ASN A 58 11.25 12.97 -0.38
N TYR A 59 10.17 12.87 -1.16
CA TYR A 59 9.22 13.96 -1.33
C TYR A 59 8.50 14.30 -0.02
N LEU A 60 8.03 13.29 0.72
CA LEU A 60 7.33 13.52 2.00
C LEU A 60 8.28 14.15 3.02
N ILE A 61 9.54 13.75 3.06
CA ILE A 61 10.58 14.38 3.88
C ILE A 61 10.81 15.83 3.45
N SER A 62 10.85 16.12 2.14
CA SER A 62 11.09 17.48 1.65
C SER A 62 9.96 18.46 1.99
N ILE A 63 8.76 17.97 2.31
CA ILE A 63 7.64 18.77 2.82
C ILE A 63 7.48 18.69 4.36
N GLY A 64 8.48 18.15 5.06
CA GLY A 64 8.54 18.13 6.53
C GLY A 64 7.95 16.88 7.20
N ILE A 65 7.63 15.82 6.46
CA ILE A 65 7.06 14.58 6.99
C ILE A 65 8.15 13.50 7.06
N SER A 66 8.68 13.27 8.27
CA SER A 66 9.75 12.29 8.49
C SER A 66 9.22 10.86 8.46
N LEU A 67 9.46 10.14 7.36
CA LEU A 67 9.07 8.74 7.19
C LEU A 67 10.27 7.79 7.11
N THR A 68 10.02 6.54 7.51
CA THR A 68 10.98 5.44 7.39
C THR A 68 10.37 4.27 6.63
N ILE A 69 11.20 3.53 5.90
CA ILE A 69 10.83 2.28 5.25
C ILE A 69 11.25 1.13 6.16
N ASP A 70 10.32 0.26 6.55
CA ASP A 70 10.63 -0.92 7.37
C ASP A 70 11.07 -2.14 6.55
N GLN A 71 11.48 -3.21 7.24
CA GLN A 71 11.93 -4.45 6.61
C GLN A 71 10.84 -5.21 5.84
N ARG A 72 9.56 -4.86 6.06
CA ARG A 72 8.39 -5.47 5.41
C ARG A 72 7.76 -4.53 4.37
N ASN A 73 8.50 -3.52 3.92
CA ASN A 73 8.09 -2.59 2.87
C ASN A 73 6.90 -1.70 3.26
N ASN A 74 6.74 -1.40 4.55
CA ASN A 74 5.78 -0.41 5.00
C ASN A 74 6.46 0.96 5.18
N LEU A 75 5.70 2.03 4.95
CA LEU A 75 6.11 3.36 5.41
C LEU A 75 5.61 3.58 6.83
N ARG A 76 6.49 4.12 7.68
CA ARG A 76 6.20 4.41 9.09
C ARG A 76 6.51 5.84 9.44
N LEU A 77 5.56 6.47 10.14
CA LEU A 77 5.73 7.74 10.83
C LEU A 77 6.01 7.41 12.30
N GLY A 78 7.29 7.42 12.67
CA GLY A 78 7.75 6.89 13.97
C GLY A 78 7.33 5.42 14.16
N SER A 79 6.54 5.16 15.21
CA SER A 79 6.04 3.81 15.52
C SER A 79 4.78 3.40 14.76
N LYS A 80 4.18 4.28 13.96
CA LYS A 80 2.88 4.05 13.31
C LYS A 80 3.06 3.68 11.84
N LYS A 81 2.44 2.59 11.40
CA LYS A 81 2.39 2.23 9.97
C LYS A 81 1.37 3.13 9.27
N VAL A 82 1.80 3.77 8.18
CA VAL A 82 0.97 4.70 7.38
C VAL A 82 0.83 4.26 5.92
N SER A 83 1.55 3.23 5.51
CA SER A 83 1.50 2.66 4.15
C SER A 83 1.76 1.16 4.20
N GLY A 84 1.00 0.38 3.44
CA GLY A 84 1.30 -1.01 3.14
C GLY A 84 1.50 -1.19 1.64
N ASN A 85 2.53 -1.94 1.25
CA ASN A 85 2.90 -2.12 -0.15
C ASN A 85 2.90 -3.60 -0.54
N ALA A 86 2.61 -3.86 -1.81
CA ALA A 86 2.60 -5.17 -2.42
C ALA A 86 3.15 -5.11 -3.85
N GLN A 87 3.55 -6.26 -4.38
CA GLN A 87 3.99 -6.41 -5.76
C GLN A 87 3.27 -7.56 -6.45
N PHE A 88 3.12 -7.44 -7.76
CA PHE A 88 2.63 -8.50 -8.64
C PHE A 88 3.43 -8.50 -9.93
N ILE A 89 3.82 -9.68 -10.39
CA ILE A 89 4.50 -9.87 -11.68
C ILE A 89 3.59 -10.65 -12.60
N SER A 90 3.47 -10.18 -13.83
CA SER A 90 2.86 -10.95 -14.92
C SER A 90 3.73 -10.82 -16.16
N ARG A 91 4.20 -11.97 -16.66
CA ARG A 91 5.11 -12.07 -17.81
C ARG A 91 6.34 -11.18 -17.63
N ASN A 92 6.45 -10.09 -18.39
CA ASN A 92 7.57 -9.17 -18.41
C ASN A 92 7.22 -7.79 -17.81
N ARG A 93 6.12 -7.71 -17.05
CA ARG A 93 5.64 -6.50 -16.38
C ARG A 93 5.55 -6.73 -14.88
N MET A 94 5.80 -5.67 -14.11
CA MET A 94 5.65 -5.65 -12.67
C MET A 94 4.77 -4.48 -12.26
N LEU A 95 3.86 -4.74 -11.33
CA LEU A 95 3.09 -3.75 -10.60
C LEU A 95 3.67 -3.67 -9.18
N SER A 96 4.12 -2.49 -8.78
CA SER A 96 4.44 -2.17 -7.38
C SER A 96 3.45 -1.12 -6.91
N HIS A 97 2.67 -1.42 -5.89
CA HIS A 97 1.61 -0.53 -5.44
C HIS A 97 1.46 -0.55 -3.92
N GLY A 98 0.81 0.48 -3.38
CA GLY A 98 0.53 0.54 -1.97
C GLY A 98 -0.41 1.66 -1.60
N THR A 99 -0.76 1.67 -0.33
CA THR A 99 -1.59 2.68 0.31
C THR A 99 -0.75 3.80 0.90
N LEU A 100 -1.34 4.95 1.11
CA LEU A 100 -0.80 6.02 1.94
C LEU A 100 -1.97 6.67 2.66
N LEU A 101 -2.03 6.48 3.98
CA LEU A 101 -3.07 7.05 4.82
C LEU A 101 -2.82 8.55 4.97
N ILE A 102 -3.61 9.36 4.26
CA ILE A 102 -3.54 10.82 4.31
C ILE A 102 -4.48 11.34 5.40
N ASN A 103 -5.74 10.91 5.34
CA ASN A 103 -6.79 11.31 6.29
C ASN A 103 -7.90 10.24 6.40
N SER A 104 -7.53 8.96 6.39
CA SER A 104 -8.49 7.86 6.49
C SER A 104 -9.14 7.79 7.88
N ASP A 105 -10.39 7.35 7.92
CA ASP A 105 -11.11 7.03 9.14
C ASP A 105 -10.66 5.67 9.68
N LEU A 106 -9.80 5.69 10.70
CA LEU A 106 -9.27 4.48 11.33
C LEU A 106 -10.27 3.79 12.27
N LYS A 107 -11.44 4.37 12.52
CA LYS A 107 -12.47 3.80 13.41
C LYS A 107 -13.58 3.07 12.65
N ARG A 108 -13.54 3.12 11.32
CA ARG A 108 -14.57 2.57 10.45
C ARG A 108 -14.45 1.06 10.25
#